data_AF-A0A1H8R5I7-F1
#
_entry.id   AF-A0A1H8R5I7-F1
#
_cell.length_a   1.000
_cell.length_b   1.000
_cell.length_c   1.000
_cell.angle_alpha   90.00
_cell.angle_beta   90.00
_cell.angle_gamma   90.00
#
_symmetry.space_group_name_H-M   'P 1'
#
loop_
_entity.id
_entity.type
_entity.pdbx_description
1 polymer ?
#
loop_
_entity_poly.entity_id
_entity_poly.type
_entity_poly.pdbx_seq_one_letter_code
_entity_poly.pdbx_strand_id
1 'polypeptide(L)' 'MWRIWLLFDPRRALVLLFVFLFGLAIIIHFILLSTSRFNWLDGPKKTAEISQTYTSMPV' A
#
# COMPACT_ATOMS: atom_id res chain seq x y z
N MET A 1 27.06 -12.17 -28.69
CA MET A 1 26.24 -11.54 -27.63
C MET A 1 25.69 -12.59 -26.65
N TRP A 2 26.56 -13.43 -26.06
CA TRP A 2 26.20 -14.44 -25.04
C TRP A 2 26.92 -14.18 -23.70
N ARG A 3 27.97 -13.36 -23.72
CA ARG A 3 28.79 -12.97 -22.57
C ARG A 3 28.02 -12.12 -21.54
N ILE A 4 26.90 -11.50 -21.93
CA ILE A 4 26.04 -10.76 -21.00
C ILE A 4 25.46 -11.70 -19.91
N TRP A 5 25.28 -12.98 -20.23
CA TRP A 5 24.81 -14.01 -19.29
C TRP A 5 25.90 -14.51 -18.32
N LEU A 6 27.18 -14.19 -18.57
CA LEU A 6 28.25 -14.49 -17.60
C LEU A 6 28.35 -13.44 -16.48
N LEU A 7 27.82 -12.23 -16.72
CA LEU A 7 27.82 -11.12 -15.75
C LEU A 7 26.46 -10.95 -15.08
N PHE A 8 25.38 -11.17 -15.84
CA PHE A 8 24.02 -11.21 -15.32
C PHE A 8 23.59 -12.67 -15.14
N ASP A 9 23.69 -13.15 -13.90
CA ASP A 9 23.09 -14.42 -13.52
C ASP A 9 21.59 -14.40 -13.89
N PRO A 10 21.10 -15.34 -14.72
CA PRO A 10 19.73 -15.36 -15.25
C PRO A 10 18.67 -15.09 -14.20
N ARG A 11 18.90 -15.69 -13.03
CA ARG A 11 18.02 -15.64 -11.88
C ARG A 11 17.95 -14.22 -11.30
N ARG A 12 19.09 -13.53 -11.21
CA ARG A 12 19.17 -12.19 -10.63
C ARG A 12 18.53 -11.15 -11.53
N ALA A 13 18.63 -11.29 -12.85
CA ALA A 13 17.95 -10.40 -13.80
C ALA A 13 16.41 -10.53 -13.69
N LEU A 14 15.89 -11.75 -13.67
CA LEU A 14 14.45 -12.00 -13.48
C LEU A 14 13.95 -11.52 -12.12
N VAL A 15 14.73 -11.78 -11.05
CA VAL A 15 14.39 -11.33 -9.69
C VAL A 15 14.44 -9.81 -9.58
N LEU A 16 15.44 -9.13 -10.16
CA LEU A 16 15.53 -7.67 -10.14
C LEU A 16 14.32 -7.03 -10.84
N LEU A 17 13.94 -7.54 -12.01
CA LEU A 17 12.78 -7.04 -12.74
C LEU A 17 11.50 -7.28 -11.92
N PHE A 18 11.33 -8.47 -11.36
CA PHE A 18 10.16 -8.80 -10.55
C PHE A 18 10.07 -7.95 -9.28
N VAL A 19 11.17 -7.83 -8.52
CA VAL A 19 11.24 -7.05 -7.29
C VAL A 19 11.10 -5.55 -7.58
N PHE A 20 11.61 -5.06 -8.70
CA PHE A 20 11.43 -3.67 -9.11
C PHE A 20 9.96 -3.36 -9.36
N LEU A 21 9.27 -4.15 -10.18
CA LEU A 21 7.84 -3.96 -10.47
C LEU A 21 6.98 -4.19 -9.22
N PHE A 22 7.28 -5.22 -8.42
CA PHE A 22 6.52 -5.58 -7.23
C PHE A 22 6.71 -4.58 -6.09
N GLY A 23 7.95 -4.13 -5.87
CA GLY A 23 8.25 -3.07 -4.91
C GLY A 23 7.53 -1.77 -5.25
N LEU A 24 7.54 -1.37 -6.52
CA LEU A 24 6.79 -0.21 -6.99
C LEU A 24 5.28 -0.37 -6.73
N ALA A 25 4.72 -1.55 -7.01
CA ALA A 25 3.32 -1.85 -6.75
C ALA A 25 2.97 -1.72 -5.25
N ILE A 26 3.77 -2.28 -4.35
CA ILE A 26 3.52 -2.18 -2.90
C ILE A 26 3.60 -0.73 -2.43
N ILE A 27 4.60 0.04 -2.87
CA ILE A 27 4.77 1.45 -2.48
C ILE A 27 3.52 2.27 -2.84
N ILE A 28 3.00 2.07 -4.06
CA ILE A 28 1.78 2.75 -4.52
C ILE A 28 0.57 2.34 -3.68
N HIS A 29 0.42 1.04 -3.37
CA HIS A 29 -0.68 0.55 -2.53
C HIS A 29 -0.60 1.11 -1.11
N PHE A 30 0.59 1.17 -0.51
CA PHE A 30 0.80 1.69 0.83
C PHE A 30 0.46 3.19 0.92
N ILE A 31 0.79 3.97 -0.12
CA ILE A 31 0.40 5.38 -0.23
C ILE A 31 -1.12 5.54 -0.32
N LEU A 32 -1.81 4.70 -1.11
CA LEU A 32 -3.26 4.75 -1.23
C LEU A 32 -3.93 4.38 0.10
N LEU A 33 -3.46 3.32 0.77
CA LEU A 33 -3.96 2.90 2.07
C LEU A 33 -3.70 3.95 3.17
N SER A 34 -2.55 4.62 3.15
CA SER A 34 -2.20 5.61 4.19
C SER A 34 -2.95 6.94 4.04
N THR A 35 -3.56 7.20 2.88
CA THR A 35 -4.29 8.45 2.65
C THR A 35 -5.72 8.30 3.17
N SER A 36 -6.13 9.15 4.12
CA SER A 36 -7.42 9.09 4.85
C SER A 36 -8.69 8.95 3.98
N ARG A 37 -8.59 9.22 2.68
CA ARG A 37 -9.67 9.17 1.69
C ARG A 37 -9.68 7.88 0.84
N PHE A 38 -8.55 7.18 0.73
CA PHE A 38 -8.41 5.94 -0.04
C PHE A 38 -8.07 4.72 0.85
N ASN A 39 -7.99 4.93 2.17
CA ASN A 39 -7.87 3.88 3.18
C ASN A 39 -9.16 3.05 3.25
N TRP A 40 -9.36 2.15 2.29
CA TRP A 40 -10.58 1.33 2.24
C TRP A 40 -10.71 0.40 3.47
N LEU A 41 -9.60 0.08 4.15
CA LEU A 41 -9.58 -0.68 5.41
C LEU A 41 -10.16 0.10 6.60
N ASP A 42 -10.18 1.43 6.55
CA ASP A 42 -10.79 2.26 7.62
C ASP A 42 -12.32 2.29 7.53
N GLY A 43 -12.90 1.79 6.42
CA GLY A 43 -14.34 1.80 6.19
C GLY A 43 -14.95 3.21 6.24
N PRO A 44 -16.25 3.36 5.91
CA PRO A 44 -16.92 4.66 5.95
C PRO A 44 -17.22 5.13 7.38
N LYS A 45 -16.29 5.09 8.36
CA LYS A 45 -16.54 5.64 9.70
C LYS A 45 -15.27 6.02 10.47
N LYS A 46 -14.93 7.32 10.48
CA LYS A 46 -14.36 7.99 11.68
C LYS A 46 -14.44 9.52 11.70
N THR A 47 -15.47 10.10 11.07
CA THR A 47 -15.99 11.42 11.48
C THR A 47 -17.36 11.32 12.14
N ALA A 48 -17.99 10.14 12.17
CA ALA A 48 -19.34 9.96 12.72
C ALA A 48 -19.41 9.32 14.13
N GLU A 49 -18.31 8.84 14.72
CA GLU A 49 -18.33 8.14 16.03
C GLU A 49 -17.52 8.82 17.15
N ILE A 50 -16.99 10.03 16.92
CA ILE A 50 -16.54 10.91 18.03
C ILE A 50 -17.65 11.91 18.41
N SER A 51 -18.81 11.83 17.76
CA SER A 51 -19.96 12.73 17.96
C SER A 51 -21.23 12.03 18.48
N GLN A 52 -21.17 10.74 18.80
CA GLN A 52 -22.30 9.99 19.36
C GLN A 52 -22.20 9.84 20.90
N THR A 53 -21.11 10.33 21.50
CA THR A 53 -20.85 10.25 22.96
C THR A 53 -21.11 11.54 23.72
N TYR A 54 -21.83 12.49 23.11
CA TYR A 54 -22.74 13.36 23.88
C TYR A 54 -24.15 12.77 23.77
N THR A 55 -24.26 11.51 24.21
CA THR A 55 -25.26 11.10 25.20
C THR A 55 -25.96 12.31 25.79
N SER A 56 -27.13 12.61 25.22
CA SER A 56 -28.36 12.58 25.99
C SER A 56 -28.17 12.93 27.48
N MET A 57 -28.17 14.23 27.77
CA MET A 57 -28.61 14.72 29.08
C MET A 57 -29.74 15.72 28.87
N PRO A 58 -30.99 15.24 28.67
CA PRO A 58 -32.17 16.02 28.99
C PRO A 58 -32.52 15.79 30.48
N VAL A 59 -32.08 16.68 31.38
CA VAL A 59 -32.81 17.16 32.59
C VAL A 59 -32.22 18.52 32.97
#